data_AF-A0A7S3JB82-F1
#
_entry.id   AF-A0A7S3JB82-F1
#
_cell.length_a   1.000
_cell.length_b   1.000
_cell.length_c   1.000
_cell.angle_alpha   90.00
_cell.angle_beta   90.00
_cell.angle_gamma   90.00
#
_symmetry.space_group_name_H-M   'P 1'
#
loop_
_entity.id
_entity.type
_entity.pdbx_description
1 polymer ?
#
loop_
_entity_poly.entity_id
_entity_poly.type
_entity_poly.pdbx_seq_one_letter_code
_entity_poly.pdbx_strand_id
1 'polypeptide(L)'
;YYSYLPNALDFEVDFRHEVKSLRRMFLDGDECIFESFDNDLSPESLQDYSSSCLTKIINDESLNADNEFEMAARLQVDRTKQKALDLVKQDFHELLGLETEQLIDQFLTRAENIKQTALDYFEGNAKKKFVGIYEEEKRSLLTAIDKQLLIVSRSGFERLCNSHSQRFRADLDEHSESCKEVDEFRQHQSSRLEEEINAFKEDACNLIFEQPHWERMREFYTQTLKSELEAINLTRERDVCI
;
A
#
# COMPACT_ATOMS: atom_id res chain seq x y z
N TYR A 1 37.84 -4.26 -40.73
CA TYR A 1 37.39 -4.69 -42.06
C TYR A 1 35.90 -4.43 -42.17
N TYR A 2 35.48 -3.48 -43.02
CA TYR A 2 34.06 -3.32 -43.37
C TYR A 2 33.81 -4.15 -44.63
N SER A 3 33.12 -5.29 -44.50
CA SER A 3 32.65 -6.02 -45.67
C SER A 3 31.38 -5.35 -46.19
N TYR A 4 31.43 -4.78 -47.39
CA TYR A 4 30.25 -4.34 -48.11
C TYR A 4 29.71 -5.51 -48.93
N LEU A 5 28.45 -5.88 -48.69
CA LEU A 5 27.74 -6.87 -49.50
C LEU A 5 26.81 -6.11 -50.46
N PRO A 6 27.05 -6.14 -51.78
CA PRO A 6 26.15 -5.51 -52.74
C PRO A 6 24.78 -6.20 -52.74
N ASN A 7 23.74 -5.54 -53.24
CA ASN A 7 22.41 -6.15 -53.32
C ASN A 7 22.46 -7.42 -54.20
N ALA A 8 22.09 -8.57 -53.63
CA ALA A 8 22.15 -9.86 -54.30
C ALA A 8 21.22 -9.96 -55.53
N LEU A 9 20.15 -9.16 -55.58
CA LEU A 9 19.20 -9.14 -56.70
C LEU A 9 19.72 -8.30 -57.87
N ASP A 10 20.36 -7.16 -57.58
CA ASP A 10 20.77 -6.20 -58.61
C ASP A 10 22.19 -6.48 -59.13
N PHE A 11 23.05 -7.09 -58.31
CA PHE A 11 24.47 -7.32 -58.61
C PHE A 11 24.92 -8.72 -58.19
N GLU A 12 24.27 -9.75 -58.72
CA GLU A 12 24.48 -11.15 -58.30
C GLU A 12 25.94 -11.61 -58.44
N VAL A 13 26.63 -11.22 -59.52
CA VAL A 13 28.02 -11.61 -59.78
C VAL A 13 28.96 -11.01 -58.74
N ASP A 14 28.81 -9.72 -58.45
CA ASP A 14 29.62 -9.01 -57.47
C ASP A 14 29.30 -9.48 -56.04
N PHE A 15 28.02 -9.75 -55.73
CA PHE A 15 27.61 -10.35 -54.45
C PHE A 15 28.26 -11.72 -54.23
N ARG A 16 28.22 -12.62 -55.22
CA ARG A 16 28.88 -13.93 -55.14
C ARG A 16 30.40 -13.78 -55.00
N HIS A 17 31.00 -12.76 -55.61
CA HIS A 17 32.42 -12.48 -55.47
C HIS A 17 32.77 -12.07 -54.02
N GLU A 18 32.01 -11.14 -53.44
CA GLU A 18 32.22 -10.67 -52.06
C GLU A 18 31.94 -11.77 -51.02
N VAL A 19 30.91 -12.60 -51.21
CA VAL A 19 30.66 -13.76 -50.33
C VAL A 19 31.82 -14.76 -50.38
N LYS A 20 32.43 -14.98 -51.55
CA LYS A 20 33.64 -15.82 -51.68
C LYS A 20 34.84 -15.17 -51.01
N SER A 21 34.94 -13.84 -51.03
CA SER A 21 35.97 -13.09 -50.32
C SER A 21 35.82 -13.27 -48.80
N LEU A 22 34.61 -13.07 -48.27
CA LEU A 22 34.26 -13.33 -46.86
C LEU A 22 34.57 -14.76 -46.45
N ARG A 23 34.20 -15.75 -47.27
CA ARG A 23 34.50 -17.16 -46.98
C ARG A 23 36.00 -17.42 -46.86
N ARG A 24 36.84 -16.77 -47.68
CA ARG A 24 38.30 -16.88 -47.57
C ARG A 24 38.79 -16.30 -46.24
N MET A 25 38.26 -15.17 -45.80
CA MET A 25 38.56 -14.58 -44.49
C MET A 25 38.13 -15.45 -43.28
N PHE A 26 37.29 -16.47 -43.47
CA PHE A 26 36.89 -17.40 -42.40
C PHE A 26 37.65 -18.74 -42.43
N LEU A 27 38.32 -19.07 -43.54
CA LEU A 27 38.93 -20.38 -43.78
C LEU A 27 40.44 -20.32 -44.03
N ASP A 28 40.96 -19.21 -44.54
CA ASP A 28 42.37 -19.05 -44.91
C ASP A 28 43.13 -18.32 -43.80
N GLY A 29 44.25 -18.90 -43.34
CA GLY A 29 44.96 -18.49 -42.12
C GLY A 29 45.68 -17.13 -42.14
N ASP A 30 45.98 -16.58 -43.32
CA ASP A 30 46.74 -15.32 -43.42
C ASP A 30 45.87 -14.06 -43.22
N GLU A 31 44.54 -14.18 -43.39
CA GLU A 31 43.55 -13.10 -43.19
C GLU A 31 42.36 -13.55 -42.32
N CYS A 32 42.54 -14.62 -41.53
CA CYS A 32 41.48 -15.21 -40.74
C CYS A 32 40.94 -14.22 -39.69
N ILE A 33 39.62 -13.95 -39.70
CA ILE A 33 38.97 -13.07 -38.71
C ILE A 33 38.94 -13.72 -37.32
N PHE A 34 38.92 -15.05 -37.27
CA PHE A 34 38.99 -15.76 -36.00
C PHE A 34 40.45 -15.80 -35.54
N GLU A 35 40.77 -14.92 -34.59
CA GLU A 35 41.92 -15.14 -33.71
C GLU A 35 41.75 -16.50 -33.01
N SER A 36 42.86 -17.15 -32.62
CA SER A 36 42.80 -18.39 -31.86
C SER A 36 42.07 -18.14 -30.54
N PHE A 37 40.77 -18.42 -30.52
CA PHE A 37 39.97 -18.41 -29.30
C PHE A 37 40.26 -19.71 -28.57
N ASP A 38 41.10 -19.64 -27.53
CA ASP A 38 41.24 -20.71 -26.54
C ASP A 38 39.95 -20.77 -25.72
N ASN A 39 38.91 -21.38 -26.28
CA ASN A 39 37.79 -21.88 -25.51
C ASN A 39 38.07 -23.37 -25.23
N ASP A 40 38.52 -23.66 -24.01
CA ASP A 40 38.78 -25.02 -23.50
C ASP A 40 37.51 -25.90 -23.35
N LEU A 41 36.39 -25.47 -23.92
CA LEU A 41 35.11 -26.14 -23.81
C LEU A 41 34.94 -27.15 -24.93
N SER A 42 34.61 -28.40 -24.56
CA SER A 42 34.18 -29.40 -25.54
C SER A 42 32.86 -28.96 -26.20
N PRO A 43 32.53 -29.47 -27.40
CA PRO A 43 31.26 -29.19 -28.05
C PRO A 43 30.03 -29.47 -27.16
N GLU A 44 30.08 -30.54 -26.37
CA GLU A 44 29.03 -30.88 -25.39
C GLU A 44 28.95 -29.84 -24.28
N SER A 45 30.11 -29.42 -23.75
CA SER A 45 30.19 -28.40 -22.71
C SER A 45 29.69 -27.03 -23.20
N LEU A 46 29.90 -26.71 -24.49
CA LEU A 46 29.37 -25.51 -25.13
C LEU A 46 27.84 -25.56 -25.26
N GLN A 47 27.28 -26.72 -25.57
CA GLN A 47 25.82 -26.91 -25.64
C GLN A 47 25.18 -26.71 -24.27
N ASP A 48 25.76 -27.29 -23.22
CA ASP A 48 25.28 -27.12 -21.84
C ASP A 48 25.41 -25.67 -21.37
N TYR A 49 26.55 -25.04 -21.65
CA TYR A 49 26.78 -23.62 -21.34
C TYR A 49 25.76 -22.71 -22.04
N SER A 50 25.52 -22.93 -23.34
CA SER A 50 24.56 -22.14 -24.13
C SER A 50 23.13 -22.33 -23.62
N SER A 51 22.75 -23.56 -23.28
CA SER A 51 21.42 -23.88 -22.73
C SER A 51 21.21 -23.23 -21.35
N SER A 52 22.25 -23.23 -20.51
CA SER A 52 22.24 -22.55 -19.21
C SER A 52 22.10 -21.03 -19.37
N CYS A 53 22.85 -20.43 -20.29
CA CYS A 53 22.74 -19.00 -20.60
C CYS A 53 21.34 -18.64 -21.09
N LEU A 54 20.78 -19.43 -22.01
CA LEU A 54 19.42 -19.20 -22.53
C LEU A 54 18.37 -19.29 -21.43
N THR A 55 18.51 -20.24 -20.51
CA THR A 55 17.60 -20.37 -19.36
C THR A 55 17.70 -19.17 -18.42
N LYS A 56 18.91 -18.65 -18.19
CA LYS A 56 19.10 -17.41 -17.42
C LYS A 56 18.43 -16.22 -18.11
N ILE A 57 18.61 -16.07 -19.41
CA ILE A 57 18.01 -14.98 -20.21
C ILE A 57 16.48 -15.04 -20.18
N ILE A 58 15.89 -16.22 -20.39
CA ILE A 58 14.43 -16.40 -20.40
C ILE A 58 13.81 -16.06 -19.04
N ASN A 59 14.52 -16.38 -17.96
CA ASN A 59 14.04 -16.15 -16.59
C ASN A 59 14.51 -14.81 -16.01
N ASP A 60 15.22 -13.99 -16.78
CA ASP A 60 15.68 -12.68 -16.31
C ASP A 60 14.54 -11.67 -16.39
N GLU A 61 13.94 -11.38 -15.24
CA GLU A 61 12.87 -10.38 -15.13
C GLU A 61 13.31 -8.98 -15.57
N SER A 62 14.61 -8.66 -15.56
CA SER A 62 15.13 -7.37 -16.05
C SER A 62 15.07 -7.24 -17.57
N LEU A 63 15.01 -8.36 -18.29
CA LEU A 63 14.83 -8.40 -19.75
C LEU A 63 13.35 -8.39 -20.16
N ASN A 64 12.43 -8.65 -19.22
CA ASN A 64 11.00 -8.43 -19.40
C ASN A 64 10.68 -6.94 -19.27
N ALA A 65 11.10 -6.16 -20.27
CA ALA A 65 10.63 -4.79 -20.41
C ALA A 65 9.17 -4.83 -20.89
N ASP A 66 8.28 -4.19 -20.14
CA ASP A 66 6.93 -3.88 -20.62
C ASP A 66 7.03 -3.26 -22.02
N ASN A 67 6.18 -3.70 -22.94
CA ASN A 67 6.06 -3.08 -24.25
C ASN A 67 5.73 -1.58 -24.07
N GLU A 68 6.25 -0.69 -24.94
CA GLU A 68 6.02 0.76 -24.86
C GLU A 68 4.52 1.12 -24.74
N PHE A 69 3.65 0.33 -25.38
CA PHE A 69 2.20 0.48 -25.27
C PHE A 69 1.65 0.17 -23.87
N GLU A 70 2.23 -0.81 -23.19
CA GLU A 70 1.87 -1.24 -21.84
C GLU A 70 2.35 -0.23 -20.81
N MET A 71 3.58 0.26 -20.93
CA MET A 71 4.10 1.38 -20.14
C MET A 71 3.24 2.63 -20.29
N ALA A 72 2.89 3.00 -21.53
CA ALA A 72 2.05 4.17 -21.78
C ALA A 72 0.64 4.02 -21.20
N ALA A 73 0.08 2.81 -21.26
CA ALA A 73 -1.21 2.50 -20.65
C ALA A 73 -1.15 2.58 -19.11
N ARG A 74 -0.13 1.98 -18.49
CA ARG A 74 0.09 2.07 -17.04
C ARG A 74 0.21 3.51 -16.58
N LEU A 75 1.01 4.32 -17.26
CA LEU A 75 1.18 5.74 -16.95
C LEU A 75 -0.13 6.54 -17.12
N GLN A 76 -0.96 6.21 -18.11
CA GLN A 76 -2.26 6.84 -18.26
C GLN A 76 -3.22 6.46 -17.13
N VAL A 77 -3.31 5.18 -16.78
CA VAL A 77 -4.20 4.67 -15.72
C VAL A 77 -3.75 5.20 -14.36
N ASP A 78 -2.46 5.22 -14.09
CA ASP A 78 -1.86 5.79 -12.88
C ASP A 78 -2.16 7.29 -12.73
N ARG A 79 -2.08 8.07 -13.80
CA ARG A 79 -2.52 9.47 -13.80
C ARG A 79 -4.00 9.63 -13.45
N THR A 80 -4.86 8.74 -13.92
CA THR A 80 -6.28 8.75 -13.57
C THR A 80 -6.48 8.40 -12.10
N LYS A 81 -5.76 7.40 -11.59
CA LYS A 81 -5.73 7.06 -10.15
C LYS A 81 -5.34 8.27 -9.31
N GLN A 82 -4.25 8.96 -9.67
CA GLN A 82 -3.79 10.11 -8.91
C GLN A 82 -4.83 11.24 -8.89
N LYS A 83 -5.47 11.52 -10.03
CA LYS A 83 -6.57 12.50 -10.10
C LYS A 83 -7.78 12.09 -9.26
N ALA A 84 -8.11 10.80 -9.22
CA ALA A 84 -9.17 10.28 -8.36
C ALA A 84 -8.86 10.53 -6.88
N LEU A 85 -7.60 10.29 -6.46
CA LEU A 85 -7.14 10.57 -5.10
C LEU A 85 -7.15 12.06 -4.78
N ASP A 86 -6.70 12.90 -5.71
CA ASP A 86 -6.66 14.35 -5.51
C ASP A 86 -8.08 14.93 -5.34
N LEU A 87 -9.07 14.34 -6.01
CA LEU A 87 -10.47 14.77 -5.95
C LEU A 87 -11.07 14.57 -4.55
N VAL A 88 -10.76 13.46 -3.89
CA VAL A 88 -11.26 13.14 -2.54
C VAL A 88 -10.32 13.58 -1.42
N LYS A 89 -9.21 14.24 -1.78
CA LYS A 89 -8.18 14.65 -0.81
C LYS A 89 -8.74 15.60 0.23
N GLN A 90 -9.58 16.54 -0.18
CA GLN A 90 -10.20 17.51 0.71
C GLN A 90 -11.13 16.82 1.72
N ASP A 91 -11.89 15.81 1.30
CA ASP A 91 -12.82 15.08 2.17
C ASP A 91 -12.10 14.39 3.34
N PHE A 92 -10.89 13.86 3.11
CA PHE A 92 -10.05 13.33 4.21
C PHE A 92 -9.64 14.41 5.20
N HIS A 93 -9.30 15.61 4.72
CA HIS A 93 -8.90 16.72 5.59
C HIS A 93 -10.10 17.23 6.40
N GLU A 94 -11.28 17.29 5.79
CA GLU A 94 -12.52 17.64 6.48
C GLU A 94 -12.86 16.63 7.57
N LEU A 95 -12.76 15.33 7.29
CA LEU A 95 -12.96 14.28 8.28
C LEU A 95 -12.00 14.40 9.46
N LEU A 96 -10.71 14.68 9.21
CA LEU A 96 -9.73 14.90 10.28
C LEU A 96 -10.07 16.12 11.15
N GLY A 97 -10.69 17.14 10.56
CA GLY A 97 -11.07 18.38 11.24
C GLY A 97 -12.37 18.32 12.04
N LEU A 98 -13.18 17.27 11.89
CA LEU A 98 -14.44 17.12 12.64
C LEU A 98 -14.19 16.94 14.14
N GLU A 99 -15.10 17.44 14.97
CA GLU A 99 -15.12 17.13 16.40
C GLU A 99 -15.43 15.64 16.62
N THR A 100 -15.07 15.10 17.80
CA THR A 100 -15.14 13.65 18.09
C THR A 100 -16.53 13.08 17.87
N GLU A 101 -17.58 13.71 18.41
CA GLU A 101 -18.98 13.24 18.26
C GLU A 101 -19.42 13.26 16.79
N GLN A 102 -19.15 14.36 16.08
CA GLN A 102 -19.49 14.48 14.67
C GLN A 102 -18.74 13.47 13.80
N LEU A 103 -17.49 13.14 14.17
CA LEU A 103 -16.71 12.14 13.47
C LEU A 103 -17.33 10.75 13.65
N ILE A 104 -17.67 10.35 14.87
CA ILE A 104 -18.32 9.05 15.16
C ILE A 104 -19.56 8.89 14.29
N ASP A 105 -20.43 9.90 14.24
CA ASP A 105 -21.69 9.84 13.51
C ASP A 105 -21.52 9.78 11.98
N GLN A 106 -20.50 10.46 11.45
CA GLN A 106 -20.37 10.66 10.00
C GLN A 106 -19.28 9.81 9.33
N PHE A 107 -18.39 9.18 10.11
CA PHE A 107 -17.17 8.56 9.57
C PHE A 107 -17.49 7.51 8.51
N LEU A 108 -18.32 6.51 8.83
CA LEU A 108 -18.62 5.40 7.90
C LEU A 108 -19.26 5.91 6.61
N THR A 109 -20.29 6.75 6.72
CA THR A 109 -21.00 7.29 5.55
C THR A 109 -20.07 8.15 4.68
N ARG A 110 -19.27 9.03 5.27
CA ARG A 110 -18.31 9.84 4.49
C ARG A 110 -17.19 8.99 3.89
N ALA A 111 -16.71 7.99 4.62
CA ALA A 111 -15.68 7.07 4.13
C ALA A 111 -16.17 6.25 2.93
N GLU A 112 -17.42 5.77 2.95
CA GLU A 112 -18.06 5.13 1.80
C GLU A 112 -18.21 6.09 0.62
N ASN A 113 -18.68 7.33 0.86
CA ASN A 113 -18.80 8.35 -0.18
C ASN A 113 -17.45 8.68 -0.83
N ILE A 114 -16.37 8.77 -0.04
CA ILE A 114 -15.01 8.97 -0.55
C ILE A 114 -14.60 7.81 -1.47
N LYS A 115 -14.79 6.56 -1.03
CA LYS A 115 -14.47 5.38 -1.85
C LYS A 115 -15.26 5.40 -3.16
N GLN A 116 -16.56 5.64 -3.08
CA GLN A 116 -17.44 5.64 -4.24
C GLN A 116 -17.08 6.76 -5.22
N THR A 117 -16.84 7.98 -4.73
CA THR A 117 -16.51 9.13 -5.58
C THR A 117 -15.19 8.91 -6.33
N ALA A 118 -14.16 8.41 -5.64
CA ALA A 118 -12.88 8.10 -6.27
C ALA A 118 -13.00 6.95 -7.27
N LEU A 119 -13.78 5.91 -6.94
CA LEU A 119 -14.05 4.80 -7.86
C LEU A 119 -14.79 5.27 -9.10
N ASP A 120 -15.90 6.00 -8.97
CA ASP A 120 -16.70 6.49 -10.08
C ASP A 120 -15.85 7.34 -11.04
N TYR A 121 -15.00 8.20 -10.49
CA TYR A 121 -14.04 8.95 -11.29
C TYR A 121 -13.06 8.03 -12.02
N PHE A 122 -12.46 7.07 -11.30
CA PHE A 122 -11.49 6.16 -11.89
C PHE A 122 -12.11 5.29 -12.99
N GLU A 123 -13.24 4.64 -12.73
CA GLU A 123 -13.90 3.76 -13.68
C GLU A 123 -14.44 4.51 -14.91
N GLY A 124 -14.89 5.76 -14.73
CA GLY A 124 -15.36 6.62 -15.82
C GLY A 124 -14.23 7.12 -16.74
N ASN A 125 -13.00 7.23 -16.24
CA ASN A 125 -11.88 7.87 -16.96
C ASN A 125 -10.73 6.92 -17.31
N ALA A 126 -10.58 5.80 -16.62
CA ALA A 126 -9.54 4.81 -16.90
C ALA A 126 -10.00 3.89 -18.04
N LYS A 127 -9.25 3.88 -19.14
CA LYS A 127 -9.56 3.01 -20.29
C LYS A 127 -9.23 1.56 -19.94
N LYS A 128 -10.22 0.66 -20.03
CA LYS A 128 -10.07 -0.80 -19.84
C LYS A 128 -9.30 -1.53 -20.97
N LYS A 129 -8.43 -0.83 -21.71
CA LYS A 129 -7.71 -1.41 -22.87
C LYS A 129 -6.74 -2.52 -22.44
N PHE A 130 -6.20 -2.41 -21.22
CA PHE A 130 -5.38 -3.43 -20.56
C PHE A 130 -6.03 -3.78 -19.22
N VAL A 131 -6.80 -4.87 -19.20
CA VAL A 131 -7.61 -5.27 -18.03
C VAL A 131 -6.74 -5.54 -16.80
N GLY A 132 -5.57 -6.16 -16.98
CA GLY A 132 -4.62 -6.42 -15.89
C GLY A 132 -4.17 -5.16 -15.17
N ILE A 133 -3.65 -4.18 -15.92
CA ILE A 133 -3.22 -2.87 -15.41
C ILE A 133 -4.40 -2.13 -14.78
N TYR A 134 -5.56 -2.13 -15.42
CA TYR A 134 -6.74 -1.45 -14.90
C TYR A 134 -7.15 -1.98 -13.53
N GLU A 135 -7.25 -3.30 -13.36
CA GLU A 135 -7.65 -3.92 -12.09
C GLU A 135 -6.57 -3.79 -11.02
N GLU A 136 -5.29 -3.85 -11.41
CA GLU A 136 -4.15 -3.61 -10.52
C GLU A 136 -4.20 -2.18 -9.94
N GLU A 137 -4.35 -1.18 -10.81
CA GLU A 137 -4.40 0.23 -10.39
C GLU A 137 -5.69 0.57 -9.64
N LYS A 138 -6.83 -0.06 -9.98
CA LYS A 138 -8.07 0.06 -9.21
C LYS A 138 -7.89 -0.45 -7.78
N ARG A 139 -7.24 -1.60 -7.61
CA ARG A 139 -6.92 -2.14 -6.27
C ARG A 139 -5.94 -1.24 -5.52
N SER A 140 -4.95 -0.70 -6.23
CA SER A 140 -3.99 0.27 -5.70
C SER A 140 -4.68 1.54 -5.19
N LEU A 141 -5.65 2.08 -5.95
CA LEU A 141 -6.49 3.21 -5.56
C LEU A 141 -7.23 2.96 -4.24
N LEU A 142 -7.96 1.84 -4.16
CA LEU A 142 -8.72 1.48 -2.96
C LEU A 142 -7.82 1.30 -1.75
N THR A 143 -6.67 0.64 -1.94
CA THR A 143 -5.67 0.46 -0.87
C THR A 143 -5.13 1.81 -0.38
N ALA A 144 -4.91 2.78 -1.27
CA ALA A 144 -4.46 4.12 -0.90
C ALA A 144 -5.52 4.88 -0.10
N ILE A 145 -6.80 4.77 -0.50
CA ILE A 145 -7.94 5.35 0.23
C ILE A 145 -8.07 4.72 1.63
N ASP A 146 -8.05 3.39 1.71
CA ASP A 146 -8.15 2.66 2.98
C ASP A 146 -7.04 3.05 3.95
N LYS A 147 -5.80 3.24 3.45
CA LYS A 147 -4.68 3.73 4.27
C LYS A 147 -4.93 5.13 4.83
N GLN A 148 -5.51 6.04 4.05
CA GLN A 148 -5.85 7.39 4.54
C GLN A 148 -6.98 7.35 5.57
N LEU A 149 -8.04 6.57 5.31
CA LEU A 149 -9.14 6.39 6.26
C LEU A 149 -8.66 5.78 7.59
N LEU A 150 -7.69 4.87 7.53
CA LEU A 150 -7.08 4.28 8.73
C LEU A 150 -6.36 5.33 9.59
N ILE A 151 -5.69 6.31 8.97
CA ILE A 151 -5.07 7.44 9.67
C ILE A 151 -6.14 8.30 10.35
N VAL A 152 -7.25 8.59 9.65
CA VAL A 152 -8.37 9.35 10.21
C VAL A 152 -8.97 8.64 11.42
N SER A 153 -9.25 7.35 11.29
CA SER A 153 -9.82 6.53 12.35
C SER A 153 -8.89 6.44 13.56
N ARG A 154 -7.59 6.24 13.36
CA ARG A 154 -6.60 6.30 14.45
C ARG A 154 -6.64 7.62 15.21
N SER A 155 -6.67 8.74 14.51
CA SER A 155 -6.83 10.07 15.14
C SER A 155 -8.18 10.20 15.86
N GLY A 156 -9.24 9.61 15.32
CA GLY A 156 -10.55 9.48 15.98
C GLY A 156 -10.46 8.72 17.30
N PHE A 157 -9.81 7.55 17.30
CA PHE A 157 -9.58 6.73 18.49
C PHE A 157 -8.79 7.47 19.58
N GLU A 158 -7.71 8.16 19.21
CA GLU A 158 -6.92 8.95 20.17
C GLU A 158 -7.77 10.06 20.82
N ARG A 159 -8.60 10.74 20.04
CA ARG A 159 -9.53 11.75 20.56
C ARG A 159 -10.63 11.14 21.42
N LEU A 160 -11.12 9.97 21.05
CA LEU A 160 -12.13 9.23 21.79
C LEU A 160 -11.59 8.80 23.16
N CYS A 161 -10.39 8.20 23.22
CA CYS A 161 -9.75 7.84 24.49
C CYS A 161 -9.58 9.05 25.41
N ASN A 162 -9.14 10.19 24.86
CA ASN A 162 -8.99 11.43 25.62
C ASN A 162 -10.33 11.95 26.14
N SER A 163 -11.38 11.94 25.31
CA SER A 163 -12.72 12.40 25.70
C SER A 163 -13.31 11.55 26.84
N HIS A 164 -13.26 10.22 26.69
CA HIS A 164 -13.74 9.28 27.73
C HIS A 164 -12.93 9.38 29.01
N SER A 165 -11.60 9.49 28.92
CA SER A 165 -10.75 9.71 30.10
C SER A 165 -11.03 11.02 30.82
N GLN A 166 -11.31 12.11 30.09
CA GLN A 166 -11.66 13.40 30.68
C GLN A 166 -13.02 13.35 31.38
N ARG A 167 -14.03 12.75 30.73
CA ARG A 167 -15.36 12.53 31.33
C ARG A 167 -15.27 11.70 32.61
N PHE A 168 -14.50 10.62 32.58
CA PHE A 168 -14.28 9.77 33.74
C PHE A 168 -13.62 10.53 34.90
N ARG A 169 -12.57 11.33 34.63
CA ARG A 169 -11.94 12.15 35.66
C ARG A 169 -12.89 13.17 36.27
N ALA A 170 -13.67 13.87 35.43
CA ALA A 170 -14.61 14.87 35.90
C ALA A 170 -15.69 14.25 36.81
N ASP A 171 -16.21 13.08 36.43
CA ASP A 171 -17.19 12.33 37.23
C ASP A 171 -16.63 11.90 38.59
N LEU A 172 -15.39 11.39 38.63
CA LEU A 172 -14.73 11.01 39.88
C LEU A 172 -14.46 12.21 40.78
N ASP A 173 -14.06 13.34 40.21
CA ASP A 173 -13.78 14.55 40.97
C ASP A 173 -15.07 15.07 41.64
N GLU A 174 -16.18 15.14 40.91
CA GLU A 174 -17.50 15.54 41.45
C GLU A 174 -18.01 14.57 42.54
N HIS A 175 -17.86 13.27 42.34
CA HIS A 175 -18.29 12.28 43.34
C HIS A 175 -17.38 12.24 44.57
N SER A 176 -16.08 12.53 44.42
CA SER A 176 -15.15 12.59 45.54
C SER A 176 -15.47 13.73 46.52
N GLU A 177 -16.02 14.85 46.02
CA GLU A 177 -16.42 15.99 46.86
C GLU A 177 -17.71 15.73 47.64
N SER A 178 -18.56 14.80 47.16
CA SER A 178 -19.89 14.54 47.72
C SER A 178 -19.96 13.27 48.58
N CYS A 179 -19.05 12.33 48.39
CA CYS A 179 -19.07 11.02 49.04
C CYS A 179 -18.36 11.05 50.41
N LYS A 180 -19.06 10.62 51.47
CA LYS A 180 -18.53 10.61 52.85
C LYS A 180 -17.92 9.27 53.26
N GLU A 181 -18.20 8.21 52.51
CA GLU A 181 -17.78 6.84 52.81
C GLU A 181 -16.90 6.28 51.69
N VAL A 182 -15.72 5.76 52.05
CA VAL A 182 -14.71 5.26 51.10
C VAL A 182 -15.22 4.07 50.29
N ASP A 183 -16.05 3.21 50.89
CA ASP A 183 -16.59 2.01 50.22
C ASP A 183 -17.66 2.36 49.17
N GLU A 184 -18.45 3.42 49.39
CA GLU A 184 -19.39 3.95 48.40
C GLU A 184 -18.63 4.52 47.19
N PHE A 185 -17.55 5.27 47.43
CA PHE A 185 -16.70 5.81 46.37
C PHE A 185 -16.02 4.71 45.54
N ARG A 186 -15.53 3.63 46.17
CA ARG A 186 -14.94 2.48 45.47
C ARG A 186 -15.94 1.72 44.60
N GLN A 187 -17.18 1.55 45.08
CA GLN A 187 -18.25 0.95 44.28
C GLN A 187 -18.59 1.81 43.06
N HIS A 188 -18.69 3.13 43.23
CA HIS A 188 -18.89 4.09 42.15
C HIS A 188 -17.77 4.01 41.09
N GLN A 189 -16.51 4.04 41.53
CA GLN A 189 -15.33 3.91 40.66
C GLN A 189 -15.37 2.64 39.79
N SER A 190 -15.77 1.51 40.38
CA SER A 190 -15.81 0.22 39.68
C SER A 190 -16.94 0.17 38.65
N SER A 191 -18.14 0.65 39.00
CA SER A 191 -19.28 0.74 38.07
C SER A 191 -18.97 1.66 36.90
N ARG A 192 -18.47 2.87 37.20
CA ARG A 192 -18.19 3.88 36.20
C ARG A 192 -17.07 3.47 35.24
N LEU A 193 -16.07 2.72 35.74
CA LEU A 193 -15.00 2.17 34.91
C LEU A 193 -15.57 1.25 33.83
N GLU A 194 -16.46 0.33 34.21
CA GLU A 194 -17.06 -0.63 33.27
C GLU A 194 -17.99 0.07 32.28
N GLU A 195 -18.81 1.00 32.75
CA GLU A 195 -19.70 1.82 31.91
C GLU A 195 -18.91 2.58 30.83
N GLU A 196 -17.82 3.24 31.21
CA GLU A 196 -17.08 4.08 30.26
C GLU A 196 -16.24 3.26 29.27
N ILE A 197 -15.76 2.07 29.68
CA ILE A 197 -15.16 1.10 28.74
C ILE A 197 -16.20 0.60 27.73
N ASN A 198 -17.44 0.36 28.16
CA ASN A 198 -18.50 -0.11 27.27
C ASN A 198 -18.97 1.01 26.32
N ALA A 199 -19.15 2.23 26.82
CA ALA A 199 -19.48 3.38 26.00
C ALA A 199 -18.39 3.64 24.94
N PHE A 200 -17.12 3.56 25.30
CA PHE A 200 -16.01 3.66 24.35
C PHE A 200 -16.09 2.60 23.24
N LYS A 201 -16.41 1.34 23.58
CA LYS A 201 -16.51 0.26 22.58
C LYS A 201 -17.65 0.49 21.59
N GLU A 202 -18.77 1.04 22.06
CA GLU A 202 -19.91 1.39 21.20
C GLU A 202 -19.52 2.50 20.22
N ASP A 203 -18.97 3.60 20.72
CA ASP A 203 -18.50 4.73 19.91
C ASP A 203 -17.43 4.28 18.89
N ALA A 204 -16.50 3.43 19.34
CA ALA A 204 -15.43 2.89 18.53
C ALA A 204 -15.90 2.03 17.34
N CYS A 205 -17.06 1.37 17.45
CA CYS A 205 -17.63 0.60 16.34
C CYS A 205 -17.99 1.49 15.15
N ASN A 206 -18.34 2.74 15.38
CA ASN A 206 -18.67 3.69 14.31
C ASN A 206 -17.43 4.31 13.64
N LEU A 207 -16.22 3.99 14.12
CA LEU A 207 -14.96 4.45 13.54
C LEU A 207 -14.21 3.35 12.79
N ILE A 208 -14.81 2.16 12.58
CA ILE A 208 -14.15 1.02 11.94
C ILE A 208 -14.96 0.38 10.83
N PHE A 209 -14.25 -0.15 9.84
CA PHE A 209 -14.82 -1.17 8.94
C PHE A 209 -14.63 -2.56 9.57
N GLU A 210 -15.53 -3.50 9.28
CA GLU A 210 -15.45 -4.90 9.72
C GLU A 210 -14.34 -5.65 8.97
N GLN A 211 -13.09 -5.30 9.26
CA GLN A 211 -11.89 -5.89 8.69
C GLN A 211 -10.83 -6.13 9.77
N PRO A 212 -10.00 -7.19 9.67
CA PRO A 212 -9.16 -7.64 10.78
C PRO A 212 -8.17 -6.60 11.33
N HIS A 213 -7.70 -5.67 10.50
CA HIS A 213 -6.74 -4.65 10.92
C HIS A 213 -7.40 -3.50 11.70
N TRP A 214 -8.66 -3.19 11.40
CA TRP A 214 -9.44 -2.19 12.11
C TRP A 214 -9.91 -2.72 13.47
N GLU A 215 -10.32 -3.99 13.52
CA GLU A 215 -10.68 -4.67 14.76
C GLU A 215 -9.51 -4.68 15.76
N ARG A 216 -8.31 -5.03 15.29
CA ARG A 216 -7.09 -4.99 16.10
C ARG A 216 -6.79 -3.58 16.63
N MET A 217 -7.05 -2.54 15.84
CA MET A 217 -6.87 -1.15 16.28
C MET A 217 -7.86 -0.79 17.38
N ARG A 218 -9.15 -1.14 17.22
CA ARG A 218 -10.17 -0.96 18.26
C ARG A 218 -9.76 -1.65 19.55
N GLU A 219 -9.33 -2.90 19.46
CA GLU A 219 -8.89 -3.67 20.64
C GLU A 219 -7.69 -3.00 21.33
N PHE A 220 -6.70 -2.55 20.57
CA PHE A 220 -5.54 -1.84 21.10
C PHE A 220 -5.94 -0.57 21.89
N TYR A 221 -6.80 0.28 21.32
CA TYR A 221 -7.24 1.50 22.01
C TYR A 221 -8.20 1.21 23.17
N THR A 222 -8.99 0.14 23.11
CA THR A 222 -9.80 -0.33 24.24
C THR A 222 -8.92 -0.71 25.43
N GLN A 223 -7.83 -1.45 25.19
CA GLN A 223 -6.87 -1.81 26.25
C GLN A 223 -6.12 -0.58 26.77
N THR A 224 -5.75 0.33 25.87
CA THR A 224 -5.08 1.59 26.23
C THR A 224 -5.96 2.42 27.18
N LEU A 225 -7.22 2.65 26.80
CA LEU A 225 -8.19 3.36 27.65
C LEU A 225 -8.36 2.63 28.99
N LYS A 226 -8.55 1.31 28.98
CA LYS A 226 -8.71 0.53 30.21
C LYS A 226 -7.53 0.76 31.18
N SER A 227 -6.29 0.67 30.69
CA SER A 227 -5.10 0.92 31.51
C SER A 227 -5.02 2.37 32.02
N GLU A 228 -5.43 3.35 31.22
CA GLU A 228 -5.48 4.76 31.63
C GLU A 228 -6.52 5.00 32.73
N LEU A 229 -7.73 4.45 32.59
CA LEU A 229 -8.80 4.58 33.58
C LEU A 229 -8.45 3.86 34.90
N GLU A 230 -7.84 2.67 34.82
CA GLU A 230 -7.32 1.95 35.99
C GLU A 230 -6.24 2.76 36.73
N ALA A 231 -5.34 3.43 36.00
CA ALA A 231 -4.33 4.30 36.60
C ALA A 231 -4.94 5.55 37.28
N ILE A 232 -6.00 6.12 36.69
CA ILE A 232 -6.76 7.23 37.29
C ILE A 232 -7.42 6.77 38.59
N ASN A 233 -8.09 5.61 38.58
CA ASN A 233 -8.72 5.01 39.77
C ASN A 233 -7.72 4.82 40.91
N LEU A 234 -6.56 4.19 40.62
CA LEU A 234 -5.50 3.97 41.61
C LEU A 234 -4.94 5.26 42.21
N THR A 235 -4.89 6.33 41.42
CA THR A 235 -4.40 7.64 41.90
C THR A 235 -5.42 8.27 42.83
N ARG A 236 -6.71 8.29 42.44
CA ARG A 236 -7.78 8.91 43.23
C ARG A 236 -8.11 8.13 44.51
N GLU A 237 -8.02 6.80 44.48
CA GLU A 237 -8.20 5.99 45.69
C GLU A 237 -7.17 6.34 46.77
N ARG A 238 -5.93 6.64 46.39
CA ARG A 238 -4.89 7.10 47.33
C ARG A 238 -5.20 8.47 47.92
N ASP A 239 -5.74 9.39 47.11
CA ASP A 239 -6.07 10.75 47.55
C ASP A 239 -7.24 10.77 48.56
N VAL A 240 -8.20 9.86 48.42
CA VAL A 240 -9.40 9.76 49.29
C VAL A 240 -9.16 8.95 50.57
N CYS A 241 -8.16 8.05 50.57
CA CYS A 241 -7.84 7.20 51.73
C CYS A 241 -6.84 7.81 52.74
N ILE A 242 -6.37 9.05 52.53
CA ILE A 242 -5.46 9.80 53.42
C ILE A 242 -6.27 10.84 54.21
#